data_AF-A0AAV1N2Z2-F1
#
_entry.id   AF-A0AAV1N2Z2-F1
#
_cell.length_a   1.000
_cell.length_b   1.000
_cell.length_c   1.000
_cell.angle_alpha   90.00
_cell.angle_beta   90.00
_cell.angle_gamma   90.00
#
_symmetry.space_group_name_H-M   'P 1'
#
loop_
_entity.id
_entity.type
_entity.pdbx_description
1 polymer ?
#
loop_
_entity_poly.entity_id
_entity_poly.type
_entity_poly.pdbx_seq_one_letter_code
_entity_poly.pdbx_strand_id
1 'polypeptide(L)'
;MASYSWLSHHAALMLLLINWREGMHCIELSVDPPGDLAVLDPGHLGYLEITWSPPASLINRAECPKLYQLEYFNTYENSWTVIRTVRRTYTAQFDLMKDVRVRVYTLLSGPCTNGTLVKSTSYIELVQKSPSTGLVGTAVKDFVCVFHNMEYVTCNWGGGPKMPANSQQTLYFWHKELGQTQECPKYTISNGVRSGCNFTGTFFPDFTDINFCVNGSSPEGPLKPTYISLQIQNQVMPATTQKLHLQTGPNAQLEVHWERPAGRVPGNCLEWEVKHNQERPDGKTSTQQITKKTILTLPSVHDKQRNCFRVRSRLHKYCVQRSFWSNWSHEICHPATTTRPLKSD
;
A
#
# COMPACT_ATOMS: atom_id res chain seq x y z
N MET A 1 -90.03 23.53 27.15
CA MET A 1 -89.61 22.22 26.57
C MET A 1 -89.90 22.32 25.07
N ALA A 2 -89.00 22.13 24.12
CA ALA A 2 -87.69 21.50 24.14
C ALA A 2 -86.75 22.21 23.14
N SER A 3 -85.47 22.19 23.48
CA SER A 3 -84.32 22.68 22.75
C SER A 3 -84.12 21.93 21.42
N TYR A 4 -83.88 22.65 20.32
CA TYR A 4 -83.36 22.08 19.08
C TYR A 4 -81.92 22.51 18.83
N SER A 5 -81.15 21.53 18.37
CA SER A 5 -79.71 21.33 18.49
C SER A 5 -78.85 22.31 17.67
N TRP A 6 -77.95 23.02 18.36
CA TRP A 6 -76.77 23.69 17.80
C TRP A 6 -75.56 22.74 17.60
N LEU A 7 -75.79 21.43 17.55
CA LEU A 7 -74.74 20.39 17.57
C LEU A 7 -74.40 19.76 16.21
N SER A 8 -75.17 20.03 15.16
CA SER A 8 -74.98 19.41 13.84
C SER A 8 -73.97 20.14 12.92
N HIS A 9 -73.76 21.45 13.07
CA HIS A 9 -72.85 22.20 12.19
C HIS A 9 -71.37 22.10 12.59
N HIS A 10 -71.05 21.93 13.88
CA HIS A 10 -69.67 21.76 14.33
C HIS A 10 -69.09 20.40 13.94
N ALA A 11 -69.92 19.33 13.92
CA ALA A 11 -69.50 18.00 13.51
C ALA A 11 -69.17 17.92 12.01
N ALA A 12 -69.95 18.60 11.16
CA ALA A 12 -69.71 18.63 9.72
C ALA A 12 -68.42 19.40 9.34
N LEU A 13 -68.13 20.50 10.05
CA LEU A 13 -66.90 21.28 9.82
C LEU A 13 -65.65 20.52 10.32
N MET A 14 -65.76 19.79 11.44
CA MET A 14 -64.68 18.93 11.95
C MET A 14 -64.43 17.70 11.06
N LEU A 15 -65.47 17.11 10.46
CA LEU A 15 -65.31 16.02 9.48
C LEU A 15 -64.70 16.49 8.16
N LEU A 16 -64.92 17.74 7.75
CA LEU A 16 -64.23 18.36 6.61
C LEU A 16 -62.76 18.70 6.92
N LEU A 17 -62.42 19.00 8.18
CA LEU A 17 -61.03 19.20 8.62
C LEU A 17 -60.28 17.87 8.88
N ILE A 18 -60.99 16.81 9.23
CA ILE A 18 -60.42 15.46 9.43
C ILE A 18 -60.19 14.75 8.08
N ASN A 19 -61.05 14.96 7.08
CA ASN A 19 -60.84 14.44 5.73
C ASN A 19 -59.84 15.24 4.88
N TRP A 20 -59.34 16.38 5.38
CA TRP A 20 -58.24 17.10 4.74
C TRP A 20 -56.85 16.69 5.27
N ARG A 21 -56.79 15.82 6.28
CA ARG A 21 -55.55 15.38 6.92
C ARG A 21 -55.02 14.01 6.47
N GLU A 22 -55.75 13.30 5.60
CA GLU A 22 -55.32 11.99 5.05
C GLU A 22 -54.98 12.03 3.56
N GLY A 23 -54.67 13.22 3.03
CA GLY A 23 -54.27 13.42 1.63
C GLY A 23 -52.86 13.97 1.43
N MET A 24 -52.04 14.13 2.48
CA MET A 24 -50.61 14.38 2.29
C MET A 24 -49.91 13.04 2.06
N HIS A 25 -50.00 12.54 0.83
CA HIS A 25 -48.92 11.73 0.29
C HIS A 25 -47.64 12.55 0.50
N CYS A 26 -46.83 12.20 1.50
CA CYS A 26 -45.43 12.57 1.49
C CYS A 26 -44.89 11.98 0.19
N ILE A 27 -44.77 12.79 -0.85
CA ILE A 27 -43.95 12.46 -2.01
C ILE A 27 -42.55 12.39 -1.42
N GLU A 28 -42.16 11.19 -1.00
CA GLU A 28 -40.78 10.90 -0.65
C GLU A 28 -39.98 11.28 -1.89
N LEU A 29 -39.17 12.32 -1.76
CA LEU A 29 -38.44 12.88 -2.89
C LEU A 29 -37.44 11.81 -3.32
N SER A 30 -37.82 11.04 -4.34
CA SER A 30 -36.98 9.97 -4.89
C SER A 30 -36.10 10.54 -5.99
N VAL A 31 -34.86 10.08 -6.06
CA VAL A 31 -33.91 10.47 -7.10
C VAL A 31 -33.36 9.23 -7.80
N ASP A 32 -33.31 9.30 -9.12
CA ASP A 32 -32.80 8.23 -9.96
C ASP A 32 -31.27 8.07 -9.79
N PRO A 33 -30.74 6.84 -9.96
CA PRO A 33 -29.30 6.61 -9.97
C PRO A 33 -28.64 7.22 -11.22
N PRO A 34 -27.31 7.38 -11.23
CA PRO A 34 -26.56 7.83 -12.40
C PRO A 34 -26.69 6.85 -13.58
N GLY A 35 -26.42 7.34 -14.79
CA GLY A 35 -26.39 6.54 -16.02
C GLY A 35 -24.95 6.23 -16.47
N ASP A 36 -24.84 5.41 -17.52
CA ASP A 36 -23.61 5.21 -18.32
C ASP A 36 -22.32 4.97 -17.50
N LEU A 37 -22.42 4.17 -16.43
CA LEU A 37 -21.25 3.82 -15.62
C LEU A 37 -20.27 3.01 -16.48
N ALA A 38 -19.04 3.51 -16.61
CA ALA A 38 -17.97 2.84 -17.33
C ALA A 38 -16.67 2.85 -16.52
N VAL A 39 -15.88 1.80 -16.69
CA VAL A 39 -14.50 1.70 -16.20
C VAL A 39 -13.59 1.57 -17.40
N LEU A 40 -12.69 2.53 -17.57
CA LEU A 40 -11.78 2.67 -18.70
C LEU A 40 -10.35 2.40 -18.24
N ASP A 41 -9.63 1.58 -19.02
CA ASP A 41 -8.21 1.33 -18.79
C ASP A 41 -7.37 2.20 -19.75
N PRO A 42 -6.71 3.26 -19.25
CA PRO A 42 -5.81 4.09 -20.06
C PRO A 42 -4.47 3.39 -20.38
N GLY A 43 -4.28 2.15 -19.94
CA GLY A 43 -3.02 1.42 -20.06
C GLY A 43 -2.09 1.62 -18.86
N HIS A 44 -2.55 2.24 -17.77
CA HIS A 44 -1.73 2.58 -16.59
C HIS A 44 -1.61 1.43 -15.57
N LEU A 45 -1.66 0.19 -16.06
CA LEU A 45 -1.39 -1.04 -15.30
C LEU A 45 -2.22 -1.16 -14.01
N GLY A 46 -3.50 -0.80 -14.10
CA GLY A 46 -4.46 -0.89 -12.99
C GLY A 46 -4.90 0.46 -12.40
N TYR A 47 -4.32 1.58 -12.84
CA TYR A 47 -4.87 2.90 -12.53
C TYR A 47 -6.00 3.24 -13.51
N LEU A 48 -7.23 2.88 -13.14
CA LEU A 48 -8.41 2.92 -14.02
C LEU A 48 -9.20 4.21 -13.82
N GLU A 49 -9.86 4.66 -14.90
CA GLU A 49 -10.80 5.79 -14.86
C GLU A 49 -12.24 5.28 -14.78
N ILE A 50 -12.97 5.76 -13.78
CA ILE A 50 -14.39 5.47 -13.56
C ILE A 50 -15.18 6.70 -13.99
N THR A 51 -16.15 6.52 -14.88
CA THR A 51 -16.98 7.60 -15.41
C THR A 51 -18.46 7.26 -15.33
N TRP A 52 -19.32 8.28 -15.22
CA TRP A 52 -20.78 8.13 -15.22
C TRP A 52 -21.48 9.39 -15.74
N SER A 53 -22.72 9.23 -16.21
CA SER A 53 -23.58 10.34 -16.63
C SER A 53 -24.58 10.72 -15.52
N PRO A 54 -25.05 11.99 -15.48
CA PRO A 54 -26.13 12.39 -14.58
C PRO A 54 -27.41 11.61 -14.89
N PRO A 55 -28.29 11.41 -13.90
CA PRO A 55 -29.60 10.81 -14.15
C PRO A 55 -30.39 11.65 -15.16
N ALA A 56 -31.10 11.00 -16.09
CA ALA A 56 -31.86 11.68 -17.13
C ALA A 56 -32.87 12.71 -16.58
N SER A 57 -33.49 12.40 -15.44
CA SER A 57 -34.43 13.27 -14.72
C SER A 57 -33.81 14.57 -14.18
N LEU A 58 -32.48 14.63 -14.08
CA LEU A 58 -31.74 15.77 -13.51
C LEU A 58 -30.91 16.55 -14.53
N ILE A 59 -30.89 16.16 -15.81
CA ILE A 59 -30.06 16.81 -16.85
C ILE A 59 -30.37 18.30 -16.94
N ASN A 60 -31.65 18.68 -16.95
CA ASN A 60 -32.11 20.07 -17.13
C ASN A 60 -32.47 20.80 -15.81
N ARG A 61 -32.24 20.19 -14.64
CA ARG A 61 -32.51 20.83 -13.34
C ARG A 61 -31.27 21.51 -12.80
N ALA A 62 -31.08 22.79 -13.12
CA ALA A 62 -29.93 23.58 -12.67
C ALA A 62 -30.00 23.95 -11.17
N GLU A 63 -31.22 24.05 -10.62
CA GLU A 63 -31.50 24.44 -9.23
C GLU A 63 -31.15 23.35 -8.20
N CYS A 64 -30.79 22.15 -8.66
CA CYS A 64 -30.33 21.04 -7.83
C CYS A 64 -28.83 20.82 -7.99
N PRO A 65 -28.00 21.18 -6.98
CA PRO A 65 -26.65 20.68 -6.88
C PRO A 65 -26.63 19.15 -6.91
N LYS A 66 -25.99 18.58 -7.93
CA LYS A 66 -25.85 17.13 -8.10
C LYS A 66 -24.57 16.68 -7.42
N LEU A 67 -24.71 15.82 -6.42
CA LEU A 67 -23.60 15.10 -5.81
C LEU A 67 -23.72 13.62 -6.15
N TYR A 68 -22.60 12.92 -6.07
CA TYR A 68 -22.51 11.48 -6.30
C TYR A 68 -21.79 10.84 -5.14
N GLN A 69 -22.28 9.67 -4.72
CA GLN A 69 -21.55 8.77 -3.84
C GLN A 69 -21.01 7.62 -4.68
N LEU A 70 -19.71 7.68 -4.98
CA LEU A 70 -18.97 6.60 -5.62
C LEU A 70 -18.50 5.63 -4.55
N GLU A 71 -18.74 4.35 -4.77
CA GLU A 71 -18.19 3.28 -3.96
C GLU A 71 -17.47 2.30 -4.88
N TYR A 72 -16.19 2.05 -4.60
CA TYR A 72 -15.42 1.05 -5.32
C TYR A 72 -14.74 0.10 -4.33
N PHE A 73 -14.60 -1.16 -4.73
CA PHE A 73 -13.95 -2.16 -3.90
C PHE A 73 -12.43 -2.06 -4.05
N ASN A 74 -11.75 -1.61 -3.00
CA ASN A 74 -10.29 -1.53 -2.96
C ASN A 74 -9.73 -2.94 -2.76
N THR A 75 -9.14 -3.51 -3.81
CA THR A 75 -8.61 -4.88 -3.83
C THR A 75 -7.34 -5.09 -3.01
N TYR A 76 -6.64 -4.00 -2.65
CA TYR A 76 -5.43 -4.04 -1.83
C TYR A 76 -5.76 -3.95 -0.33
N GLU A 77 -6.79 -3.18 0.03
CA GLU A 77 -7.28 -3.05 1.42
C GLU A 77 -8.38 -4.06 1.76
N ASN A 78 -8.96 -4.73 0.75
CA ASN A 78 -10.07 -5.65 0.89
C ASN A 78 -11.30 -5.00 1.55
N SER A 79 -11.61 -3.77 1.15
CA SER A 79 -12.66 -2.93 1.75
C SER A 79 -13.35 -2.08 0.67
N TRP A 80 -14.55 -1.59 0.96
CA TRP A 80 -15.21 -0.59 0.12
C TRP A 80 -14.68 0.80 0.47
N THR A 81 -14.18 1.52 -0.54
CA THR A 81 -13.88 2.95 -0.43
C THR A 81 -15.07 3.76 -0.88
N VAL A 82 -15.44 4.78 -0.10
CA VAL A 82 -16.61 5.65 -0.35
C VAL A 82 -16.14 7.08 -0.57
N ILE A 83 -16.51 7.67 -1.70
CA ILE A 83 -16.16 9.04 -2.08
C ILE A 83 -17.46 9.80 -2.39
N ARG A 84 -17.55 11.04 -1.89
CA ARG A 84 -18.60 11.98 -2.30
C ARG A 84 -18.01 13.09 -3.15
N THR A 85 -18.59 13.30 -4.33
CA THR A 85 -18.04 14.25 -5.31
C THR A 85 -19.12 14.85 -6.20
N VAL A 86 -18.88 16.06 -6.69
CA VAL A 86 -19.67 16.69 -7.76
C VAL A 86 -19.16 16.32 -9.15
N ARG A 87 -17.95 15.71 -9.22
CA ARG A 87 -17.35 15.26 -10.47
C ARG A 87 -18.08 14.02 -11.00
N ARG A 88 -17.90 13.77 -12.28
CA ARG A 88 -18.46 12.63 -13.03
C ARG A 88 -17.39 11.62 -13.47
N THR A 89 -16.16 11.84 -13.01
CA THR A 89 -15.00 10.98 -13.24
C THR A 89 -14.22 10.86 -11.94
N TYR A 90 -13.65 9.69 -11.71
CA TYR A 90 -12.74 9.40 -10.63
C TYR A 90 -11.73 8.34 -11.05
N THR A 91 -10.48 8.49 -10.64
CA THR A 91 -9.41 7.53 -10.95
C THR A 91 -8.98 6.79 -9.69
N ALA A 92 -8.91 5.47 -9.77
CA ALA A 92 -8.55 4.61 -8.64
C ALA A 92 -7.62 3.46 -9.07
N GLN A 93 -6.84 2.97 -8.11
CA GLN A 93 -5.94 1.85 -8.31
C GLN A 93 -6.67 0.53 -8.05
N PHE A 94 -6.54 -0.41 -8.99
CA PHE A 94 -7.10 -1.75 -8.93
C PHE A 94 -6.03 -2.81 -9.19
N ASP A 95 -6.21 -3.98 -8.57
CA ASP A 95 -5.48 -5.18 -8.92
C ASP A 95 -6.20 -5.87 -10.10
N LEU A 96 -5.64 -5.75 -11.30
CA LEU A 96 -6.21 -6.32 -12.52
C LEU A 96 -6.23 -7.86 -12.54
N MET A 97 -5.64 -8.52 -11.55
CA MET A 97 -5.78 -9.97 -11.35
C MET A 97 -7.09 -10.34 -10.64
N LYS A 98 -7.82 -9.35 -10.09
CA LYS A 98 -9.09 -9.51 -9.36
C LYS A 98 -10.23 -8.79 -10.08
N ASP A 99 -11.47 -9.10 -9.67
CA ASP A 99 -12.65 -8.42 -10.18
C ASP A 99 -12.65 -6.94 -9.76
N VAL A 100 -12.91 -6.06 -10.71
CA VAL A 100 -13.17 -4.63 -10.46
C VAL A 100 -14.65 -4.45 -10.17
N ARG A 101 -14.99 -3.80 -9.07
CA ARG A 101 -16.37 -3.58 -8.61
C ARG A 101 -16.58 -2.13 -8.24
N VAL A 102 -17.58 -1.52 -8.87
CA VAL A 102 -17.89 -0.10 -8.72
C VAL A 102 -19.40 0.07 -8.67
N ARG A 103 -19.88 0.91 -7.77
CA ARG A 103 -21.28 1.36 -7.74
C ARG A 103 -21.38 2.85 -7.45
N VAL A 104 -22.41 3.48 -7.99
CA VAL A 104 -22.61 4.93 -7.86
C VAL A 104 -24.06 5.23 -7.50
N TYR A 105 -24.23 6.12 -6.53
CA TYR A 105 -25.52 6.67 -6.11
C TYR A 105 -25.60 8.15 -6.44
N THR A 106 -26.81 8.64 -6.68
CA THR A 106 -27.08 10.08 -6.78
C THR A 106 -27.39 10.63 -5.38
N LEU A 107 -26.87 11.82 -5.11
CA LEU A 107 -27.15 12.60 -3.92
C LEU A 107 -27.69 13.97 -4.35
N LEU A 108 -28.86 14.34 -3.84
CA LEU A 108 -29.43 15.68 -3.99
C LEU A 108 -29.42 16.41 -2.66
N SER A 109 -29.11 17.70 -2.72
CA SER A 109 -29.16 18.59 -1.56
C SER A 109 -29.55 20.00 -1.98
N GLY A 110 -29.93 20.84 -1.02
CA GLY A 110 -30.22 22.25 -1.25
C GLY A 110 -31.70 22.53 -1.50
N PRO A 111 -32.04 23.59 -2.28
CA PRO A 111 -33.41 24.08 -2.41
C PRO A 111 -34.39 23.01 -2.91
N CYS A 112 -33.95 22.17 -3.84
CA CYS A 112 -34.82 21.16 -4.43
C CYS A 112 -35.13 19.96 -3.53
N THR A 113 -34.46 19.87 -2.38
CA THR A 113 -34.74 18.86 -1.35
C THR A 113 -35.17 19.50 -0.03
N ASN A 114 -35.54 20.79 -0.04
CA ASN A 114 -35.83 21.58 1.15
C ASN A 114 -34.72 21.51 2.21
N GLY A 115 -33.46 21.48 1.75
CA GLY A 115 -32.27 21.39 2.61
C GLY A 115 -31.90 19.98 3.07
N THR A 116 -32.73 18.97 2.83
CA THR A 116 -32.49 17.59 3.26
C THR A 116 -31.56 16.85 2.29
N LEU A 117 -30.59 16.07 2.77
CA LEU A 117 -29.79 15.23 1.87
C LEU A 117 -30.61 14.01 1.46
N VAL A 118 -30.88 13.89 0.16
CA VAL A 118 -31.63 12.78 -0.42
C VAL A 118 -30.67 11.90 -1.22
N LYS A 119 -30.63 10.61 -0.92
CA LYS A 119 -29.82 9.61 -1.62
C LYS A 119 -30.72 8.72 -2.47
N SER A 120 -30.30 8.37 -3.69
CA SER A 120 -30.99 7.39 -4.51
C SER A 120 -31.10 6.05 -3.78
N THR A 121 -32.29 5.45 -3.80
CA THR A 121 -32.53 4.13 -3.17
C THR A 121 -31.83 3.02 -3.94
N SER A 122 -31.80 3.13 -5.27
CA SER A 122 -31.03 2.27 -6.17
C SER A 122 -29.68 2.89 -6.53
N TYR A 123 -28.81 2.06 -7.10
CA TYR A 123 -27.50 2.44 -7.64
C TYR A 123 -27.28 1.79 -8.99
N ILE A 124 -26.39 2.39 -9.78
CA ILE A 124 -25.80 1.73 -10.94
C ILE A 124 -24.53 1.01 -10.50
N GLU A 125 -24.32 -0.22 -10.98
CA GLU A 125 -23.15 -1.05 -10.65
C GLU A 125 -22.49 -1.58 -11.91
N LEU A 126 -21.16 -1.67 -11.86
CA LEU A 126 -20.34 -2.32 -12.85
C LEU A 126 -19.41 -3.31 -12.14
N VAL A 127 -19.46 -4.55 -12.59
CA VAL A 127 -18.53 -5.62 -12.19
C VAL A 127 -17.78 -6.10 -13.41
N GLN A 128 -16.51 -5.74 -13.51
CA GLN A 128 -15.62 -6.21 -14.57
C GLN A 128 -14.80 -7.38 -14.04
N LYS A 129 -14.99 -8.55 -14.67
CA LYS A 129 -14.24 -9.76 -14.32
C LYS A 129 -12.77 -9.63 -14.69
N SER A 130 -11.90 -10.21 -13.88
CA SER A 130 -10.47 -10.22 -14.21
C SER A 130 -10.22 -10.96 -15.53
N PRO A 131 -9.32 -10.46 -16.40
CA PRO A 131 -9.03 -11.15 -17.65
C PRO A 131 -8.46 -12.55 -17.40
N SER A 132 -9.10 -13.58 -17.95
CA SER A 132 -8.56 -14.95 -17.97
C SER A 132 -7.54 -15.15 -19.09
N THR A 133 -6.72 -14.13 -19.37
CA THR A 133 -5.73 -14.14 -20.44
C THR A 133 -4.46 -14.88 -20.01
N GLY A 134 -3.90 -15.69 -20.90
CA GLY A 134 -2.63 -16.37 -20.71
C GLY A 134 -2.72 -17.74 -20.04
N LEU A 135 -1.65 -18.52 -20.21
CA LEU A 135 -1.57 -19.92 -19.78
C LEU A 135 -1.64 -20.06 -18.25
N VAL A 136 -2.50 -20.96 -17.76
CA VAL A 136 -2.71 -21.15 -16.32
C VAL A 136 -1.42 -21.65 -15.65
N GLY A 137 -1.04 -21.02 -14.53
CA GLY A 137 0.15 -21.39 -13.77
C GLY A 137 1.47 -20.82 -14.31
N THR A 138 1.41 -19.91 -15.29
CA THR A 138 2.57 -19.20 -15.83
C THR A 138 2.77 -17.80 -15.27
N ALA A 139 1.91 -17.35 -14.34
CA ALA A 139 2.11 -16.07 -13.66
C ALA A 139 3.43 -16.08 -12.88
N VAL A 140 4.20 -15.00 -12.97
CA VAL A 140 5.43 -14.86 -12.19
C VAL A 140 5.12 -14.81 -10.70
N LYS A 141 6.03 -15.33 -9.90
CA LYS A 141 5.93 -15.40 -8.44
C LYS A 141 7.04 -14.60 -7.78
N ASP A 142 6.88 -14.34 -6.48
CA ASP A 142 7.92 -13.75 -5.63
C ASP A 142 8.47 -12.44 -6.21
N PHE A 143 7.59 -11.62 -6.80
CA PHE A 143 7.94 -10.31 -7.31
C PHE A 143 8.33 -9.39 -6.15
N VAL A 144 9.59 -8.98 -6.10
CA VAL A 144 10.14 -8.14 -5.04
C VAL A 144 10.98 -7.04 -5.66
N CYS A 145 10.69 -5.80 -5.28
CA CYS A 145 11.55 -4.64 -5.55
C CYS A 145 12.31 -4.24 -4.30
N VAL A 146 13.56 -3.83 -4.47
CA VAL A 146 14.44 -3.32 -3.41
C VAL A 146 15.01 -1.98 -3.88
N PHE A 147 14.82 -0.95 -3.07
CA PHE A 147 15.43 0.37 -3.25
C PHE A 147 16.72 0.42 -2.43
N HIS A 148 17.83 0.09 -3.10
CA HIS A 148 19.14 -0.04 -2.46
C HIS A 148 19.63 1.32 -2.02
N ASN A 149 19.76 1.51 -0.71
CA ASN A 149 20.32 2.71 -0.08
C ASN A 149 19.70 4.06 -0.53
N MET A 150 18.46 4.03 -1.04
CA MET A 150 17.81 5.16 -1.72
C MET A 150 18.57 5.70 -2.95
N GLU A 151 19.34 4.85 -3.63
CA GLU A 151 20.17 5.21 -4.79
C GLU A 151 19.63 4.63 -6.10
N TYR A 152 19.26 3.35 -6.10
CA TYR A 152 18.73 2.67 -7.29
C TYR A 152 17.79 1.53 -6.90
N VAL A 153 16.86 1.20 -7.79
CA VAL A 153 15.88 0.14 -7.59
C VAL A 153 16.25 -1.08 -8.42
N THR A 154 16.10 -2.25 -7.83
CA THR A 154 16.08 -3.51 -8.57
C THR A 154 14.83 -4.29 -8.23
N CYS A 155 14.16 -4.86 -9.22
CA CYS A 155 13.07 -5.79 -9.02
C CYS A 155 13.48 -7.17 -9.52
N ASN A 156 13.07 -8.23 -8.84
CA ASN A 156 13.30 -9.62 -9.26
C ASN A 156 12.01 -10.41 -9.12
N TRP A 157 11.88 -11.48 -9.89
CA TRP A 157 10.75 -12.39 -9.83
C TRP A 157 11.15 -13.81 -10.21
N GLY A 158 10.42 -14.79 -9.70
CA GLY A 158 10.53 -16.20 -10.03
C GLY A 158 9.57 -16.61 -11.15
N GLY A 159 9.93 -17.64 -11.90
CA GLY A 159 9.04 -18.28 -12.85
C GLY A 159 7.86 -18.98 -12.17
N GLY A 160 6.69 -18.93 -12.79
CA GLY A 160 5.53 -19.71 -12.37
C GLY A 160 5.78 -21.23 -12.45
N PRO A 161 5.02 -22.06 -11.72
CA PRO A 161 5.23 -23.52 -11.65
C PRO A 161 5.07 -24.23 -13.00
N LYS A 162 4.31 -23.64 -13.93
CA LYS A 162 4.11 -24.16 -15.29
C LYS A 162 4.77 -23.28 -16.35
N MET A 163 5.72 -22.42 -15.96
CA MET A 163 6.41 -21.53 -16.90
C MET A 163 7.25 -22.35 -17.89
N PRO A 164 7.00 -22.25 -19.21
CA PRO A 164 7.83 -22.93 -20.20
C PRO A 164 9.29 -22.44 -20.16
N ALA A 165 10.26 -23.32 -20.43
CA ALA A 165 11.68 -22.99 -20.34
C ALA A 165 12.10 -21.84 -21.29
N ASN A 166 11.47 -21.73 -22.46
CA ASN A 166 11.76 -20.72 -23.48
C ASN A 166 10.83 -19.50 -23.41
N SER A 167 10.37 -19.16 -22.20
CA SER A 167 9.47 -18.03 -21.98
C SER A 167 10.20 -16.69 -22.06
N GLN A 168 9.64 -15.74 -22.81
CA GLN A 168 10.15 -14.38 -22.92
C GLN A 168 9.29 -13.43 -22.09
N GLN A 169 9.78 -13.11 -20.90
CA GLN A 169 9.10 -12.23 -19.96
C GLN A 169 9.46 -10.77 -20.21
N THR A 170 8.49 -9.88 -20.02
CA THR A 170 8.67 -8.44 -20.21
C THR A 170 8.04 -7.72 -19.02
N LEU A 171 8.78 -6.77 -18.45
CA LEU A 171 8.30 -5.95 -17.34
C LEU A 171 7.98 -4.55 -17.85
N TYR A 172 6.78 -4.09 -17.55
CA TYR A 172 6.32 -2.73 -17.75
C TYR A 172 6.06 -2.07 -16.41
N PHE A 173 6.26 -0.75 -16.34
CA PHE A 173 5.93 0.05 -15.17
C PHE A 173 5.29 1.39 -15.55
N TRP A 174 4.55 1.95 -14.61
CA TRP A 174 3.92 3.27 -14.73
C TRP A 174 3.80 3.96 -13.37
N HIS A 175 3.90 5.28 -13.35
CA HIS A 175 3.53 6.14 -12.23
C HIS A 175 2.96 7.46 -12.79
N LYS A 176 2.27 8.25 -11.95
CA LYS A 176 1.52 9.44 -12.38
C LYS A 176 2.33 10.50 -13.14
N GLU A 177 3.62 10.60 -12.84
CA GLU A 177 4.51 11.56 -13.51
C GLU A 177 4.96 11.07 -14.90
N LEU A 178 4.67 9.81 -15.26
CA LEU A 178 4.82 9.31 -16.61
C LEU A 178 3.55 9.54 -17.41
N GLY A 179 3.69 10.06 -18.63
CA GLY A 179 2.57 10.16 -19.57
C GLY A 179 2.11 8.81 -20.13
N GLN A 180 2.98 7.80 -20.13
CA GLN A 180 2.72 6.47 -20.67
C GLN A 180 3.53 5.39 -19.96
N THR A 181 3.11 4.12 -20.09
CA THR A 181 3.87 2.98 -19.59
C THR A 181 5.25 2.88 -20.22
N GLN A 182 6.24 2.49 -19.43
CA GLN A 182 7.60 2.23 -19.90
C GLN A 182 7.99 0.77 -19.66
N GLU A 183 8.82 0.23 -20.55
CA GLU A 183 9.44 -1.07 -20.35
C GLU A 183 10.64 -0.94 -19.40
N CYS A 184 10.99 -2.04 -18.72
CA CYS A 184 12.22 -2.18 -17.97
C CYS A 184 13.45 -1.65 -18.76
N PRO A 185 14.22 -0.70 -18.18
CA PRO A 185 15.37 -0.11 -18.87
C PRO A 185 16.56 -1.07 -19.01
N LYS A 186 16.73 -2.01 -18.05
CA LYS A 186 17.82 -2.98 -18.08
C LYS A 186 17.43 -4.27 -17.37
N TYR A 187 17.27 -5.35 -18.12
CA TYR A 187 16.94 -6.65 -17.56
C TYR A 187 18.10 -7.31 -16.81
N THR A 188 17.76 -8.00 -15.73
CA THR A 188 18.61 -9.01 -15.09
C THR A 188 18.23 -10.38 -15.66
N ILE A 189 19.24 -11.16 -16.07
CA ILE A 189 19.04 -12.47 -16.70
C ILE A 189 19.63 -13.54 -15.80
N SER A 190 18.85 -14.59 -15.51
CA SER A 190 19.28 -15.78 -14.79
C SER A 190 18.97 -17.01 -15.62
N ASN A 191 19.97 -17.88 -15.82
CA ASN A 191 19.86 -19.09 -16.65
C ASN A 191 19.29 -18.81 -18.06
N GLY A 192 19.66 -17.69 -18.67
CA GLY A 192 19.18 -17.29 -20.00
C GLY A 192 17.76 -16.70 -20.03
N VAL A 193 17.06 -16.60 -18.90
CA VAL A 193 15.70 -16.06 -18.79
C VAL A 193 15.72 -14.72 -18.04
N ARG A 194 14.94 -13.74 -18.51
CA ARG A 194 14.74 -12.48 -17.79
C ARG A 194 14.08 -12.77 -16.44
N SER A 195 14.74 -12.42 -15.35
CA SER A 195 14.28 -12.71 -13.97
C SER A 195 14.27 -11.48 -13.07
N GLY A 196 14.55 -10.31 -13.65
CA GLY A 196 14.61 -9.06 -12.91
C GLY A 196 14.77 -7.85 -13.80
N CYS A 197 14.68 -6.68 -13.19
CA CYS A 197 14.89 -5.39 -13.80
C CYS A 197 15.75 -4.52 -12.90
N ASN A 198 16.73 -3.84 -13.49
CA ASN A 198 17.57 -2.86 -12.84
C ASN A 198 17.20 -1.46 -13.35
N PHE A 199 16.75 -0.61 -12.43
CA PHE A 199 16.29 0.75 -12.69
C PHE A 199 17.34 1.81 -12.33
N THR A 200 18.63 1.47 -12.39
CA THR A 200 19.71 2.44 -12.18
C THR A 200 19.56 3.60 -13.16
N GLY A 201 19.44 4.82 -12.64
CA GLY A 201 19.22 6.04 -13.42
C GLY A 201 17.75 6.34 -13.75
N THR A 202 16.80 5.46 -13.39
CA THR A 202 15.37 5.73 -13.50
C THR A 202 14.87 6.44 -12.25
N PHE A 203 14.07 7.48 -12.46
CA PHE A 203 13.41 8.20 -11.38
C PHE A 203 12.13 7.47 -10.94
N PHE A 204 11.94 7.36 -9.63
CA PHE A 204 10.68 6.93 -9.03
C PHE A 204 10.24 7.95 -7.99
N PRO A 205 8.99 8.41 -8.03
CA PRO A 205 8.48 9.35 -7.05
C PRO A 205 8.27 8.69 -5.69
N ASP A 206 8.59 9.42 -4.62
CA ASP A 206 8.29 9.00 -3.26
C ASP A 206 6.79 9.14 -2.96
N PHE A 207 6.28 8.31 -2.05
CA PHE A 207 4.90 8.38 -1.53
C PHE A 207 3.80 8.28 -2.59
N THR A 208 4.14 7.72 -3.76
CA THR A 208 3.23 7.52 -4.88
C THR A 208 3.24 6.05 -5.27
N ASP A 209 2.06 5.53 -5.61
CA ASP A 209 1.95 4.17 -6.12
C ASP A 209 2.60 4.05 -7.50
N ILE A 210 3.45 3.05 -7.64
CA ILE A 210 4.08 2.66 -8.90
C ILE A 210 3.49 1.31 -9.29
N ASN A 211 2.95 1.26 -10.49
CA ASN A 211 2.32 0.08 -11.03
C ASN A 211 3.31 -0.68 -11.89
N PHE A 212 3.31 -2.01 -11.74
CA PHE A 212 4.15 -2.93 -12.47
C PHE A 212 3.27 -4.01 -13.11
N CYS A 213 3.64 -4.42 -14.31
CA CYS A 213 3.07 -5.56 -14.99
C CYS A 213 4.22 -6.42 -15.53
N VAL A 214 4.23 -7.70 -15.17
CA VAL A 214 5.10 -8.68 -15.82
C VAL A 214 4.23 -9.58 -16.66
N ASN A 215 4.43 -9.55 -17.96
CA ASN A 215 3.76 -10.40 -18.93
C ASN A 215 4.81 -11.11 -19.80
N GLY A 216 4.36 -11.78 -20.86
CA GLY A 216 5.27 -12.34 -21.84
C GLY A 216 4.60 -13.34 -22.75
N SER A 217 5.42 -14.03 -23.52
CA SER A 217 4.99 -15.09 -24.43
C SER A 217 5.90 -16.31 -24.33
N SER A 218 5.36 -17.45 -24.75
CA SER A 218 6.08 -18.69 -24.97
C SER A 218 5.61 -19.32 -26.29
N PRO A 219 6.27 -20.40 -26.77
CA PRO A 219 5.78 -21.16 -27.92
C PRO A 219 4.37 -21.75 -27.72
N GLU A 220 3.93 -21.93 -26.47
CA GLU A 220 2.62 -22.47 -26.11
C GLU A 220 1.52 -21.40 -26.06
N GLY A 221 1.89 -20.11 -26.06
CA GLY A 221 0.95 -18.99 -26.01
C GLY A 221 1.38 -17.85 -25.08
N PRO A 222 0.51 -16.86 -24.86
CA PRO A 222 0.79 -15.76 -23.93
C PRO A 222 0.88 -16.27 -22.48
N LEU A 223 1.80 -15.71 -21.72
CA LEU A 223 1.92 -15.97 -20.28
C LEU A 223 0.84 -15.21 -19.52
N LYS A 224 0.43 -15.74 -18.37
CA LYS A 224 -0.50 -15.07 -17.46
C LYS A 224 0.20 -13.81 -16.89
N PRO A 225 -0.33 -12.59 -17.11
CA PRO A 225 0.27 -11.39 -16.56
C PRO A 225 0.11 -11.32 -15.04
N THR A 226 1.12 -10.77 -14.37
CA THR A 226 1.09 -10.43 -12.95
C THR A 226 1.13 -8.91 -12.80
N TYR A 227 0.16 -8.34 -12.07
CA TYR A 227 0.08 -6.91 -11.78
C TYR A 227 0.42 -6.65 -10.31
N ILE A 228 1.26 -5.65 -10.04
CA ILE A 228 1.67 -5.27 -8.69
C ILE A 228 1.63 -3.74 -8.59
N SER A 229 1.15 -3.21 -7.47
CA SER A 229 1.30 -1.79 -7.14
C SER A 229 2.07 -1.68 -5.82
N LEU A 230 3.09 -0.82 -5.79
CA LEU A 230 3.94 -0.63 -4.62
C LEU A 230 4.44 0.81 -4.55
N GLN A 231 4.79 1.24 -3.34
CA GLN A 231 5.40 2.54 -3.09
C GLN A 231 6.88 2.32 -2.74
N ILE A 232 7.78 3.01 -3.45
CA ILE A 232 9.20 2.68 -3.44
C ILE A 232 9.89 3.00 -2.12
N GLN A 233 9.41 4.01 -1.39
CA GLN A 233 9.94 4.37 -0.07
C GLN A 233 9.73 3.24 0.94
N ASN A 234 8.74 2.37 0.74
CA ASN A 234 8.50 1.20 1.59
C ASN A 234 9.39 -0.01 1.22
N GLN A 235 10.25 0.13 0.20
CA GLN A 235 11.14 -0.93 -0.31
C GLN A 235 12.61 -0.66 -0.02
N VAL A 236 12.93 0.27 0.89
CA VAL A 236 14.32 0.67 1.14
C VAL A 236 15.07 -0.41 1.93
N MET A 237 16.25 -0.76 1.42
CA MET A 237 17.26 -1.55 2.12
C MET A 237 18.51 -0.68 2.32
N PRO A 238 18.81 -0.23 3.55
CA PRO A 238 20.03 0.53 3.81
C PRO A 238 21.30 -0.26 3.48
N ALA A 239 22.38 0.45 3.16
CA ALA A 239 23.67 -0.17 2.98
C ALA A 239 24.19 -0.82 4.30
N THR A 240 25.04 -1.84 4.14
CA THR A 240 25.70 -2.50 5.27
C THR A 240 26.59 -1.52 6.02
N THR A 241 26.50 -1.53 7.35
CA THR A 241 27.38 -0.72 8.21
C THR A 241 28.77 -1.33 8.28
N GLN A 242 29.78 -0.54 7.90
CA GLN A 242 31.17 -0.98 7.82
C GLN A 242 32.03 -0.56 9.02
N LYS A 243 31.66 0.55 9.68
CA LYS A 243 32.46 1.14 10.76
C LYS A 243 31.84 0.82 12.12
N LEU A 244 32.46 -0.12 12.82
CA LEU A 244 32.16 -0.48 14.19
C LEU A 244 33.42 -0.28 15.02
N HIS A 245 33.26 0.26 16.22
CA HIS A 245 34.35 0.58 17.11
C HIS A 245 34.04 0.04 18.50
N LEU A 246 35.05 -0.58 19.12
CA LEU A 246 35.01 -1.02 20.50
C LEU A 246 35.90 -0.12 21.33
N GLN A 247 35.37 0.32 22.47
CA GLN A 247 36.11 1.09 23.46
C GLN A 247 35.84 0.51 24.84
N THR A 248 36.87 0.44 25.66
CA THR A 248 36.73 0.10 27.07
C THR A 248 36.74 1.39 27.87
N GLY A 249 35.59 1.75 28.42
CA GLY A 249 35.40 2.94 29.24
C GLY A 249 35.91 2.76 30.68
N PRO A 250 35.76 3.80 31.52
CA PRO A 250 36.03 3.70 32.95
C PRO A 250 35.25 2.55 33.59
N ASN A 251 35.81 1.90 34.62
CA ASN A 251 35.22 0.74 35.31
C ASN A 251 35.02 -0.51 34.44
N ALA A 252 35.88 -0.74 33.44
CA ALA A 252 35.82 -1.90 32.55
C ALA A 252 34.47 -2.07 31.83
N GLN A 253 33.77 -0.96 31.57
CA GLN A 253 32.56 -0.95 30.75
C GLN A 253 32.95 -1.10 29.28
N LEU A 254 32.28 -1.99 28.56
CA LEU A 254 32.52 -2.17 27.13
C LEU A 254 31.48 -1.42 26.34
N GLU A 255 31.95 -0.48 25.53
CA GLU A 255 31.13 0.32 24.63
C GLU A 255 31.40 -0.10 23.19
N VAL A 256 30.32 -0.44 22.49
CA VAL A 256 30.33 -0.61 21.05
C VAL A 256 29.54 0.52 20.42
N HIS A 257 30.17 1.26 19.52
CA HIS A 257 29.51 2.29 18.72
C HIS A 257 29.74 2.03 17.24
N TRP A 258 28.79 2.47 16.42
CA TRP A 258 28.81 2.27 14.98
C TRP A 258 28.37 3.54 14.26
N GLU A 259 28.91 3.75 13.06
CA GLU A 259 28.50 4.88 12.23
C GLU A 259 27.36 4.46 11.29
N ARG A 260 26.50 5.43 10.93
CA ARG A 260 25.53 5.21 9.86
C ARG A 260 26.25 4.87 8.56
N PRO A 261 25.70 3.98 7.71
CA PRO A 261 26.27 3.73 6.39
C PRO A 261 26.28 5.02 5.55
N ALA A 262 27.25 5.13 4.65
CA ALA A 262 27.25 6.18 3.63
C ALA A 262 26.05 5.99 2.69
N GLY A 263 25.45 7.09 2.24
CA GLY A 263 24.26 7.02 1.40
C GLY A 263 23.29 8.15 1.62
N ARG A 264 22.14 8.03 0.96
CA ARG A 264 21.05 9.00 0.99
C ARG A 264 20.04 8.77 2.12
N VAL A 265 20.13 7.62 2.80
CA VAL A 265 19.22 7.29 3.90
C VAL A 265 19.42 8.24 5.10
N PRO A 266 18.37 8.95 5.56
CA PRO A 266 18.48 9.87 6.71
C PRO A 266 18.78 9.12 8.01
N GLY A 267 19.78 9.60 8.77
CA GLY A 267 20.21 8.93 10.00
C GLY A 267 19.13 8.88 11.10
N ASN A 268 18.31 9.93 11.19
CA ASN A 268 17.15 9.99 12.11
C ASN A 268 16.03 8.99 11.75
N CYS A 269 16.06 8.44 10.54
CA CYS A 269 15.14 7.39 10.11
C CYS A 269 15.66 5.99 10.39
N LEU A 270 16.91 5.80 10.82
CA LEU A 270 17.46 4.47 11.05
C LEU A 270 17.08 3.92 12.43
N GLU A 271 16.70 2.66 12.46
CA GLU A 271 16.73 1.83 13.65
C GLU A 271 17.68 0.65 13.44
N TRP A 272 18.26 0.19 14.54
CA TRP A 272 19.38 -0.74 14.54
C TRP A 272 18.99 -2.00 15.27
N GLU A 273 19.43 -3.13 14.72
CA GLU A 273 19.47 -4.39 15.44
C GLU A 273 20.92 -4.72 15.75
N VAL A 274 21.18 -4.94 17.03
CA VAL A 274 22.50 -5.29 17.54
C VAL A 274 22.44 -6.73 18.00
N LYS A 275 23.24 -7.60 17.37
CA LYS A 275 23.48 -8.97 17.82
C LYS A 275 24.74 -8.99 18.67
N HIS A 276 24.59 -9.45 19.90
CA HIS A 276 25.68 -9.66 20.84
C HIS A 276 25.84 -11.16 21.09
N ASN A 277 27.04 -11.67 20.84
CA ASN A 277 27.43 -13.04 21.13
C ASN A 277 28.44 -13.01 22.28
N GLN A 278 28.11 -13.69 23.37
CA GLN A 278 28.98 -13.84 24.53
C GLN A 278 29.47 -15.29 24.59
N GLU A 279 30.78 -15.46 24.56
CA GLU A 279 31.44 -16.75 24.72
C GLU A 279 32.12 -16.80 26.08
N ARG A 280 31.70 -17.78 26.88
CA ARG A 280 32.24 -18.06 28.21
C ARG A 280 32.73 -19.51 28.27
N PRO A 281 33.56 -19.89 29.26
CA PRO A 281 34.02 -21.27 29.41
C PRO A 281 32.88 -22.30 29.59
N ASP A 282 31.75 -21.87 30.15
CA ASP A 282 30.54 -22.65 30.44
C ASP A 282 29.52 -22.68 29.28
N GLY A 283 29.75 -21.92 28.20
CA GLY A 283 28.89 -21.95 27.01
C GLY A 283 28.83 -20.64 26.24
N LYS A 284 28.00 -20.63 25.19
CA LYS A 284 27.78 -19.48 24.30
C LYS A 284 26.35 -18.98 24.42
N THR A 285 26.18 -17.67 24.60
CA THR A 285 24.88 -17.02 24.65
C THR A 285 24.79 -15.96 23.56
N SER A 286 23.63 -15.84 22.90
CA SER A 286 23.37 -14.79 21.91
C SER A 286 22.14 -14.00 22.29
N THR A 287 22.25 -12.68 22.27
CA THR A 287 21.16 -11.74 22.49
C THR A 287 21.03 -10.80 21.29
N GLN A 288 19.80 -10.34 21.05
CA GLN A 288 19.49 -9.36 20.02
C GLN A 288 18.64 -8.25 20.63
N GLN A 289 18.92 -7.01 20.24
CA GLN A 289 18.17 -5.85 20.71
C GLN A 289 17.96 -4.84 19.59
N ILE A 290 16.82 -4.15 19.64
CA ILE A 290 16.46 -3.08 18.71
C ILE A 290 16.67 -1.73 19.41
N THR A 291 17.36 -0.80 18.76
CA THR A 291 17.65 0.51 19.32
C THR A 291 17.70 1.59 18.23
N LYS A 292 17.43 2.84 18.60
CA LYS A 292 17.66 4.02 17.74
C LYS A 292 19.03 4.66 17.97
N LYS A 293 19.70 4.29 19.07
CA LYS A 293 21.02 4.79 19.40
C LYS A 293 22.07 4.09 18.54
N THR A 294 23.19 4.76 18.31
CA THR A 294 24.35 4.22 17.61
C THR A 294 25.42 3.69 18.56
N ILE A 295 25.01 3.39 19.80
CA ILE A 295 25.88 2.93 20.87
C ILE A 295 25.14 1.90 21.73
N LEU A 296 25.88 0.89 22.19
CA LEU A 296 25.49 -0.05 23.21
C LEU A 296 26.60 -0.14 24.26
N THR A 297 26.23 0.00 25.53
CA THR A 297 27.14 -0.12 26.67
C THR A 297 26.79 -1.40 27.43
N LEU A 298 27.80 -2.26 27.65
CA LEU A 298 27.69 -3.42 28.53
C LEU A 298 28.33 -3.11 29.89
N PRO A 299 27.63 -3.39 31.01
CA PRO A 299 28.22 -3.22 32.33
C PRO A 299 29.34 -4.25 32.55
N SER A 300 30.45 -3.80 33.14
CA SER A 300 31.60 -4.57 33.65
C SER A 300 31.87 -5.90 32.92
N VAL A 301 32.76 -5.89 31.93
CA VAL A 301 33.14 -7.10 31.20
C VAL A 301 34.14 -7.92 32.01
N HIS A 302 33.83 -9.19 32.27
CA HIS A 302 34.75 -10.11 32.96
C HIS A 302 35.88 -10.58 32.02
N ASP A 303 37.10 -10.64 32.54
CA ASP A 303 38.33 -10.99 31.79
C ASP A 303 38.28 -12.32 31.03
N LYS A 304 37.42 -13.26 31.42
CA LYS A 304 37.33 -14.60 30.80
C LYS A 304 36.30 -14.71 29.67
N GLN A 305 35.70 -13.62 29.24
CA GLN A 305 34.56 -13.63 28.31
C GLN A 305 34.90 -12.93 27.01
N ARG A 306 34.68 -13.60 25.87
CA ARG A 306 34.79 -13.00 24.55
C ARG A 306 33.43 -12.44 24.15
N ASN A 307 33.38 -11.15 23.83
CA ASN A 307 32.15 -10.45 23.45
C ASN A 307 32.25 -10.00 22.01
N CYS A 308 31.39 -10.53 21.14
CA CYS A 308 31.35 -10.22 19.72
C CYS A 308 30.05 -9.54 19.33
N PHE A 309 30.13 -8.57 18.43
CA PHE A 309 29.02 -7.72 18.02
C PHE A 309 28.88 -7.65 16.52
N ARG A 310 27.62 -7.65 16.05
CA ARG A 310 27.24 -7.33 14.68
C ARG A 310 26.05 -6.38 14.73
N VAL A 311 25.97 -5.47 13.76
CA VAL A 311 24.85 -4.53 13.64
C VAL A 311 24.25 -4.58 12.24
N ARG A 312 22.95 -4.35 12.14
CA ARG A 312 22.26 -4.07 10.88
C ARG A 312 21.22 -2.99 11.10
N SER A 313 20.80 -2.32 10.03
CA SER A 313 19.83 -1.22 10.10
C SER A 313 18.66 -1.42 9.15
N ARG A 314 17.55 -0.75 9.46
CA ARG A 314 16.41 -0.54 8.56
C ARG A 314 15.79 0.81 8.83
N LEU A 315 14.87 1.26 7.97
CA LEU A 315 14.11 2.48 8.25
C LEU A 315 13.05 2.20 9.33
N HIS A 316 12.93 3.14 10.27
CA HIS A 316 11.97 3.13 11.36
C HIS A 316 10.56 3.41 10.84
N LYS A 317 9.54 2.83 11.50
CA LYS A 317 8.10 2.96 11.19
C LYS A 317 7.52 4.39 11.15
N TYR A 318 8.30 5.40 11.58
CA TYR A 318 7.87 6.81 11.54
C TYR A 318 8.29 7.49 10.24
N CYS A 319 9.23 6.91 9.49
CA CYS A 319 9.62 7.42 8.19
C CYS A 319 8.91 6.67 7.06
N VAL A 320 8.71 5.36 7.21
CA VAL A 320 8.09 4.49 6.19
C VAL A 320 7.23 3.42 6.85
N GLN A 321 6.29 2.84 6.11
CA GLN A 321 5.41 1.78 6.64
C GLN A 321 6.14 0.44 6.75
N ARG A 322 7.05 0.16 5.81
CA ARG A 322 7.85 -1.08 5.73
C ARG A 322 9.25 -0.76 5.22
N SER A 323 10.22 -1.61 5.57
CA SER A 323 11.61 -1.49 5.12
C SER A 323 12.32 -2.84 5.27
N PHE A 324 13.33 -3.08 4.44
CA PHE A 324 14.19 -4.24 4.53
C PHE A 324 15.34 -3.98 5.52
N TRP A 325 15.75 -5.05 6.21
CA TRP A 325 16.99 -5.05 6.95
C TRP A 325 18.18 -5.03 6.01
N SER A 326 19.18 -4.20 6.31
CA SER A 326 20.50 -4.31 5.70
C SER A 326 21.12 -5.69 6.01
N ASN A 327 22.15 -6.05 5.26
CA ASN A 327 23.02 -7.14 5.69
C ASN A 327 23.68 -6.79 7.03
N TRP A 328 24.01 -7.83 7.78
CA TRP A 328 24.80 -7.70 9.00
C TRP A 328 26.19 -7.17 8.69
N SER A 329 26.69 -6.27 9.54
CA SER A 329 28.09 -5.85 9.53
C SER A 329 29.05 -7.03 9.70
N HIS A 330 30.32 -6.74 9.45
CA HIS A 330 31.40 -7.58 9.96
C HIS A 330 31.32 -7.68 11.48
N GLU A 331 31.78 -8.81 12.01
CA GLU A 331 31.82 -9.06 13.45
C GLU A 331 33.07 -8.41 14.05
N ILE A 332 32.88 -7.68 15.15
CA ILE A 332 33.98 -7.15 15.97
C ILE A 332 33.91 -7.76 17.36
N CYS A 333 35.06 -8.17 17.90
CA CYS A 333 35.12 -8.85 19.19
C CYS A 333 36.08 -8.16 20.16
N HIS A 334 35.67 -8.02 21.41
CA HIS A 334 36.59 -7.80 22.52
C HIS A 334 37.16 -9.17 22.94
N PRO A 335 38.49 -9.37 22.93
CA PRO A 335 39.12 -10.63 23.29
C PRO A 335 38.98 -10.93 24.79
N ALA A 336 39.07 -12.20 25.17
CA ALA A 336 39.26 -12.58 26.57
C ALA A 336 40.72 -12.29 26.98
N THR A 337 40.94 -11.78 28.19
CA THR A 337 42.27 -11.52 28.75
C THR A 337 42.91 -12.85 29.13
N THR A 338 43.87 -13.34 28.35
CA THR A 338 44.66 -14.54 28.71
C THR A 338 45.77 -14.12 29.67
N THR A 339 45.60 -14.31 30.96
CA THR A 339 46.71 -14.22 31.92
C THR A 339 47.70 -15.35 31.62
N ARG A 340 48.81 -15.04 30.95
CA ARG A 340 49.99 -15.94 30.94
C ARG A 340 50.54 -15.97 32.38
N PRO A 341 50.74 -17.15 32.98
CA PRO A 341 51.50 -17.22 34.23
C PRO A 341 52.91 -16.69 33.93
N LEU A 342 53.34 -15.69 34.71
CA LEU A 342 54.75 -15.37 34.85
C LEU A 342 55.45 -16.65 35.28
N LYS A 343 56.31 -17.20 34.41
CA LYS A 343 57.31 -18.17 34.84
C LYS A 343 58.20 -17.44 35.84
N SER A 344 58.11 -17.82 37.11
CA SER A 344 59.15 -17.58 38.08
C SER A 344 60.33 -18.47 37.69
N ASP A 345 61.44 -17.83 37.31
CA ASP A 345 62.75 -18.48 37.14
C ASP A 345 63.26 -19.06 38.46
#